data_AF-A0A933U3V9-F1
#
_entry.id   AF-A0A933U3V9-F1
#
_cell.length_a   1.000
_cell.length_b   1.000
_cell.length_c   1.000
_cell.angle_alpha   90.00
_cell.angle_beta   90.00
_cell.angle_gamma   90.00
#
_symmetry.space_group_name_H-M   'P 1'
#
loop_
_entity.id
_entity.type
_entity.pdbx_description
1 polymer ?
#
loop_
_entity_poly.entity_id
_entity_poly.type
_entity_poly.pdbx_seq_one_letter_code
_entity_poly.pdbx_strand_id
1 'polypeptide(L)'
;MRLTHLVTTTATALISLALLAPLAPAQTIRSTLVASGFARPVNLVQPPGETNRLFVTEQFTGNIKIIKNGAVLATPYLTISPLTTGNEQGLLGLAFHPNFQTNGKFYVNYTTTGGVTNLRQYVVPVPSADVASPSSNTLLLSITQPESNHNGGCIQFGPDGFLYMGQGDGGGGCDGHGTNGNGQALTTYLGKMLRIDVDNAPTYVPAGNPFPASSFPLIWSYGLRNPWRFSFDKLTGDIYIGDVGQNAVEEIDFEPVGTPGGRNYGWRCFEGNSCSSASGCLTSPCSCVTTGLVFPIQTYTHSTGLCLTGGFVYRGANVPGLVGTYFYADYSTNRIWSFRYTVGGGLTNFTDRTTQLDPAGAPTITQVTTFGQDNAGEVYIVEQGGEIWRIDGVPPGSVTCPGDGSLSIDCPCSNIGLAGHGCANSANAQGALLGAVGDTTSDSVRLDSAGMPTTTSCIFLKGDAIDLNGANFGDGLICVSGSLIRLRTKIAAGGAASFPDSTDTITLSARGGTPPGSGLTAYYQTYYRNASATFCPPETFNITNGYQIVW
;
A
#
# COMPACT_ATOMS: atom_id res chain seq x y z
N MET A 1 34.24 51.78 56.65
CA MET A 1 33.05 51.90 55.79
C MET A 1 33.26 51.03 54.56
N ARG A 2 32.28 50.17 54.23
CA ARG A 2 32.23 49.15 53.16
C ARG A 2 32.84 47.77 53.50
N LEU A 3 31.99 46.92 54.08
CA LEU A 3 32.03 45.46 53.90
C LEU A 3 31.58 45.15 52.47
N THR A 4 32.36 44.37 51.72
CA THR A 4 31.97 43.78 50.45
C THR A 4 31.79 42.28 50.67
N HIS A 5 30.55 41.80 50.61
CA HIS A 5 30.21 40.38 50.64
C HIS A 5 30.59 39.72 49.30
N LEU A 6 31.46 38.71 49.36
CA LEU A 6 31.63 37.73 48.29
C LEU A 6 30.43 36.77 48.35
N VAL A 7 29.62 36.74 47.29
CA VAL A 7 28.61 35.71 47.07
C VAL A 7 29.22 34.64 46.18
N THR A 8 29.52 33.47 46.74
CA THR A 8 29.86 32.27 45.99
C THR A 8 28.57 31.61 45.50
N THR A 9 28.31 31.64 44.20
CA THR A 9 27.25 30.88 43.55
C THR A 9 27.72 29.45 43.27
N THR A 10 27.22 28.48 44.03
CA THR A 10 27.36 27.05 43.71
C THR A 10 26.36 26.69 42.62
N ALA A 11 26.83 26.41 41.40
CA ALA A 11 26.01 25.84 40.33
C ALA A 11 25.87 24.34 40.54
N THR A 12 24.69 23.88 40.96
CA THR A 12 24.31 22.47 41.00
C THR A 12 24.00 22.01 39.57
N ALA A 13 24.87 21.19 38.99
CA ALA A 13 24.62 20.51 37.72
C ALA A 13 23.56 19.41 37.94
N LEU A 14 22.34 19.63 37.44
CA LEU A 14 21.34 18.58 37.26
C LEU A 14 21.81 17.68 36.11
N ILE A 15 22.38 16.53 36.44
CA ILE A 15 22.59 15.44 35.49
C ILE A 15 21.22 14.82 35.23
N SER A 16 20.58 15.23 34.15
CA SER A 16 19.39 14.57 33.61
C SER A 16 19.80 13.17 33.12
N LEU A 17 19.61 12.17 33.97
CA LEU A 17 19.74 10.77 33.59
C LEU A 17 18.58 10.49 32.62
N ALA A 18 18.81 10.64 31.31
CA ALA A 18 17.87 10.19 30.31
C ALA A 18 17.78 8.67 30.45
N LEU A 19 16.68 8.17 31.04
CA LEU A 19 16.34 6.77 30.94
C LEU A 19 16.22 6.45 29.44
N LEU A 20 17.20 5.71 28.92
CA LEU A 20 17.05 4.98 27.67
C LEU A 20 15.93 3.96 27.89
N ALA A 21 14.69 4.36 27.58
CA ALA A 21 13.62 3.40 27.40
C ALA A 21 14.08 2.44 26.29
N PRO A 22 14.07 1.10 26.52
CA PRO A 22 14.37 0.18 25.44
C PRO A 22 13.38 0.47 24.29
N LEU A 23 13.90 0.64 23.08
CA LEU A 23 13.05 0.71 21.90
C LEU A 23 12.20 -0.57 21.92
N ALA A 24 10.87 -0.41 22.03
CA ALA A 24 9.97 -1.52 21.82
C ALA A 24 10.28 -2.12 20.44
N PRO A 25 10.48 -3.45 20.32
CA PRO A 25 10.65 -4.07 19.02
C PRO A 25 9.51 -3.67 18.09
N ALA A 26 9.84 -3.32 16.84
CA ALA A 26 8.83 -3.00 15.84
C ALA A 26 7.95 -4.23 15.59
N GLN A 27 6.63 -4.01 15.40
CA GLN A 27 5.66 -5.06 15.08
C GLN A 27 6.23 -5.99 14.01
N THR A 28 6.18 -7.30 14.26
CA THR A 28 6.61 -8.29 13.26
C THR A 28 5.60 -8.32 12.12
N ILE A 29 6.08 -8.24 10.89
CA ILE A 29 5.24 -8.28 9.69
C ILE A 29 5.48 -9.56 8.90
N ARG A 30 4.57 -9.86 7.98
CA ARG A 30 4.61 -10.98 7.05
C ARG A 30 4.00 -10.58 5.71
N SER A 31 4.24 -11.40 4.70
CA SER A 31 3.53 -11.34 3.42
C SER A 31 2.39 -12.37 3.40
N THR A 32 1.19 -11.95 3.08
CA THR A 32 0.01 -12.82 2.89
C THR A 32 -0.31 -12.93 1.42
N LEU A 33 -0.34 -14.14 0.85
CA LEU A 33 -0.74 -14.34 -0.55
C LEU A 33 -2.21 -13.95 -0.75
N VAL A 34 -2.48 -13.06 -1.69
CA VAL A 34 -3.83 -12.57 -1.99
C VAL A 34 -4.38 -13.24 -3.24
N ALA A 35 -3.56 -13.35 -4.27
CA ALA A 35 -3.94 -13.95 -5.54
C ALA A 35 -2.67 -14.35 -6.33
N SER A 36 -2.83 -15.29 -7.25
CA SER A 36 -1.76 -15.73 -8.16
C SER A 36 -2.28 -15.97 -9.58
N GLY A 37 -1.37 -16.25 -10.51
CA GLY A 37 -1.69 -16.61 -11.89
C GLY A 37 -1.80 -15.43 -12.85
N PHE A 38 -1.19 -14.29 -12.51
CA PHE A 38 -1.08 -13.14 -13.42
C PHE A 38 0.09 -13.29 -14.39
N ALA A 39 -0.06 -12.81 -15.62
CA ALA A 39 1.01 -12.82 -16.60
C ALA A 39 1.81 -11.49 -16.56
N ARG A 40 2.97 -11.49 -15.87
CA ARG A 40 3.83 -10.30 -15.69
C ARG A 40 3.04 -9.07 -15.24
N PRO A 41 2.45 -9.09 -14.03
CA PRO A 41 1.71 -7.96 -13.52
C PRO A 41 2.66 -6.78 -13.27
N VAL A 42 2.23 -5.56 -13.60
CA VAL A 42 3.04 -4.34 -13.41
C VAL A 42 2.30 -3.21 -12.72
N ASN A 43 1.00 -3.35 -12.45
CA ASN A 43 0.24 -2.35 -11.70
C ASN A 43 -0.88 -3.03 -10.91
N LEU A 44 -1.16 -2.50 -9.71
CA LEU A 44 -2.31 -2.86 -8.89
C LEU A 44 -2.96 -1.60 -8.35
N VAL A 45 -4.26 -1.44 -8.57
CA VAL A 45 -5.02 -0.26 -8.13
C VAL A 45 -6.45 -0.63 -7.72
N GLN A 46 -7.00 0.09 -6.76
CA GLN A 46 -8.41 0.04 -6.39
C GLN A 46 -9.12 1.33 -6.84
N PRO A 47 -10.30 1.25 -7.50
CA PRO A 47 -11.06 2.46 -7.81
C PRO A 47 -11.47 3.20 -6.53
N PRO A 48 -11.45 4.55 -6.49
CA PRO A 48 -11.91 5.30 -5.33
C PRO A 48 -13.32 4.89 -4.88
N GLY A 49 -13.51 4.68 -3.57
CA GLY A 49 -14.79 4.27 -2.98
C GLY A 49 -15.18 2.80 -3.18
N GLU A 50 -14.36 2.00 -3.87
CA GLU A 50 -14.55 0.54 -3.98
C GLU A 50 -13.96 -0.18 -2.75
N THR A 51 -14.53 -1.34 -2.41
CA THR A 51 -14.04 -2.17 -1.29
C THR A 51 -13.76 -3.62 -1.69
N ASN A 52 -14.34 -4.09 -2.80
CA ASN A 52 -14.37 -5.53 -3.09
C ASN A 52 -13.45 -5.96 -4.23
N ARG A 53 -12.96 -5.00 -5.04
CA ARG A 53 -12.21 -5.28 -6.28
C ARG A 53 -10.86 -4.60 -6.27
N LEU A 54 -9.83 -5.33 -6.71
CA LEU A 54 -8.52 -4.81 -7.11
C LEU A 54 -8.31 -5.09 -8.58
N PHE A 55 -7.69 -4.15 -9.29
CA PHE A 55 -7.45 -4.24 -10.73
C PHE A 55 -5.96 -4.34 -10.98
N VAL A 56 -5.56 -5.32 -11.80
CA VAL A 56 -4.17 -5.67 -12.05
C VAL A 56 -3.90 -5.61 -13.54
N THR A 57 -2.85 -4.91 -13.96
CA THR A 57 -2.47 -4.85 -15.39
C THR A 57 -1.39 -5.88 -15.71
N GLU A 58 -1.62 -6.69 -16.74
CA GLU A 58 -0.66 -7.64 -17.28
C GLU A 58 0.07 -7.03 -18.48
N GLN A 59 1.40 -6.90 -18.36
CA GLN A 59 2.19 -6.12 -19.31
C GLN A 59 2.06 -6.62 -20.75
N PHE A 60 2.14 -7.93 -20.97
CA PHE A 60 2.25 -8.52 -22.31
C PHE A 60 0.95 -9.02 -22.90
N THR A 61 -0.01 -9.41 -22.08
CA THR A 61 -1.33 -9.85 -22.57
C THR A 61 -2.22 -8.65 -22.90
N GLY A 62 -1.90 -7.47 -22.36
CA GLY A 62 -2.76 -6.28 -22.44
C GLY A 62 -4.01 -6.38 -21.58
N ASN A 63 -4.11 -7.38 -20.70
CA ASN A 63 -5.28 -7.57 -19.85
C ASN A 63 -5.24 -6.66 -18.62
N ILE A 64 -6.42 -6.18 -18.26
CA ILE A 64 -6.74 -5.70 -16.93
C ILE A 64 -7.55 -6.81 -16.26
N LYS A 65 -7.00 -7.43 -15.21
CA LYS A 65 -7.62 -8.53 -14.46
C LYS A 65 -8.22 -7.99 -13.16
N ILE A 66 -9.26 -8.67 -12.64
CA ILE A 66 -9.92 -8.30 -11.38
C ILE A 66 -9.64 -9.37 -10.34
N ILE A 67 -9.18 -8.97 -9.17
CA ILE A 67 -9.30 -9.76 -7.93
C ILE A 67 -10.59 -9.29 -7.27
N LYS A 68 -11.56 -10.18 -7.08
CA LYS A 68 -12.84 -9.91 -6.43
C LYS A 68 -13.04 -10.90 -5.30
N ASN A 69 -13.20 -10.40 -4.08
CA ASN A 69 -13.38 -11.23 -2.87
C ASN A 69 -12.30 -12.31 -2.72
N GLY A 70 -11.04 -11.98 -3.01
CA GLY A 70 -9.90 -12.90 -2.92
C GLY A 70 -9.73 -13.88 -4.09
N ALA A 71 -10.59 -13.82 -5.13
CA ALA A 71 -10.49 -14.67 -6.31
C ALA A 71 -10.22 -13.86 -7.58
N VAL A 72 -9.35 -14.36 -8.45
CA VAL A 72 -9.12 -13.76 -9.78
C VAL A 72 -10.27 -14.13 -10.71
N LEU A 73 -10.91 -13.13 -11.32
CA LEU A 73 -11.95 -13.40 -12.32
C LEU A 73 -11.34 -13.95 -13.61
N ALA A 74 -12.01 -14.96 -14.19
CA ALA A 74 -11.57 -15.60 -15.42
C ALA A 74 -11.55 -14.61 -16.60
N THR A 75 -12.65 -13.91 -16.82
CA THR A 75 -12.78 -12.86 -17.84
C THR A 75 -12.03 -11.60 -17.40
N PRO A 76 -11.13 -11.04 -18.23
CA PRO A 76 -10.50 -9.76 -17.93
C PRO A 76 -11.53 -8.63 -17.96
N TYR A 77 -11.31 -7.59 -17.16
CA TYR A 77 -12.08 -6.36 -17.21
C TYR A 77 -12.01 -5.72 -18.59
N LEU A 78 -10.81 -5.68 -19.16
CA LEU A 78 -10.53 -5.13 -20.48
C LEU A 78 -9.27 -5.78 -21.05
N THR A 79 -9.21 -5.96 -22.36
CA THR A 79 -7.98 -6.32 -23.07
C THR A 79 -7.63 -5.21 -24.05
N ILE A 80 -6.41 -4.67 -23.94
CA ILE A 80 -5.87 -3.62 -24.81
C ILE A 80 -5.22 -4.27 -26.03
N SER A 81 -5.69 -3.89 -27.22
CA SER A 81 -5.15 -4.34 -28.50
C SER A 81 -5.40 -3.29 -29.59
N PRO A 82 -4.46 -3.06 -30.53
CA PRO A 82 -3.14 -3.67 -30.62
C PRO A 82 -2.16 -3.12 -29.58
N LEU A 83 -1.22 -3.97 -29.17
CA LEU A 83 -0.19 -3.72 -28.16
C LEU A 83 1.19 -4.04 -28.73
N THR A 84 2.17 -3.17 -28.53
CA THR A 84 3.58 -3.52 -28.78
C THR A 84 4.18 -4.00 -27.47
N THR A 85 4.81 -5.17 -27.52
CA THR A 85 5.45 -5.80 -26.37
C THR A 85 6.90 -6.06 -26.71
N GLY A 86 7.81 -5.59 -25.87
CA GLY A 86 9.25 -5.65 -26.12
C GLY A 86 10.00 -4.89 -25.05
N ASN A 87 10.92 -5.57 -24.35
CA ASN A 87 11.61 -5.04 -23.18
C ASN A 87 10.66 -4.46 -22.11
N GLU A 88 10.52 -3.13 -22.01
CA GLU A 88 9.63 -2.45 -21.07
C GLU A 88 8.25 -2.12 -21.65
N GLN A 89 8.05 -2.29 -22.96
CA GLN A 89 6.80 -1.95 -23.66
C GLN A 89 5.66 -2.90 -23.26
N GLY A 90 4.44 -2.36 -23.25
CA GLY A 90 3.23 -3.13 -22.99
C GLY A 90 2.12 -2.28 -22.37
N LEU A 91 1.22 -2.91 -21.62
CA LEU A 91 0.25 -2.21 -20.77
C LEU A 91 0.90 -1.91 -19.42
N LEU A 92 1.03 -0.62 -19.06
CA LEU A 92 1.92 -0.20 -17.97
C LEU A 92 1.21 0.50 -16.81
N GLY A 93 0.19 1.31 -17.13
CA GLY A 93 -0.50 2.13 -16.13
C GLY A 93 -2.01 2.02 -16.23
N LEU A 94 -2.67 2.01 -15.08
CA LEU A 94 -4.11 2.11 -14.91
C LEU A 94 -4.41 3.09 -13.77
N ALA A 95 -5.31 4.04 -14.02
CA ALA A 95 -5.83 4.94 -12.99
C ALA A 95 -7.35 5.12 -13.16
N PHE A 96 -8.07 5.08 -12.06
CA PHE A 96 -9.50 5.40 -12.04
C PHE A 96 -9.68 6.88 -11.71
N HIS A 97 -10.63 7.54 -12.36
CA HIS A 97 -10.97 8.92 -12.06
C HIS A 97 -11.37 9.08 -10.58
N PRO A 98 -11.06 10.20 -9.89
CA PRO A 98 -11.48 10.43 -8.50
C PRO A 98 -13.00 10.26 -8.31
N ASN A 99 -13.77 10.67 -9.32
CA ASN A 99 -15.23 10.51 -9.41
C ASN A 99 -15.69 9.24 -10.16
N PHE A 100 -14.88 8.18 -10.22
CA PHE A 100 -15.21 6.96 -10.99
C PHE A 100 -16.58 6.37 -10.66
N GLN A 101 -17.00 6.41 -9.39
CA GLN A 101 -18.30 5.90 -8.96
C GLN A 101 -19.50 6.65 -9.56
N THR A 102 -19.30 7.85 -10.09
CA THR A 102 -20.36 8.65 -10.71
C THR A 102 -20.18 8.78 -12.22
N ASN A 103 -18.94 8.84 -12.73
CA ASN A 103 -18.67 9.10 -14.14
C ASN A 103 -18.14 7.90 -14.92
N GLY A 104 -17.75 6.81 -14.24
CA GLY A 104 -17.23 5.59 -14.86
C GLY A 104 -15.94 5.77 -15.67
N LYS A 105 -15.22 6.90 -15.51
CA LYS A 105 -14.00 7.20 -16.27
C LYS A 105 -12.77 6.51 -15.66
N PHE A 106 -11.97 5.88 -16.50
CA PHE A 106 -10.64 5.38 -16.13
C PHE A 106 -9.66 5.59 -17.28
N TYR A 107 -8.38 5.46 -17.00
CA TYR A 107 -7.29 5.83 -17.90
C TYR A 107 -6.27 4.72 -17.94
N VAL A 108 -5.69 4.51 -19.13
CA VAL A 108 -4.62 3.53 -19.34
C VAL A 108 -3.49 4.15 -20.13
N ASN A 109 -2.27 3.78 -19.71
CA ASN A 109 -1.02 4.11 -20.38
C ASN A 109 -0.38 2.82 -20.90
N TYR A 110 -0.13 2.77 -22.22
CA TYR A 110 0.41 1.60 -22.88
C TYR A 110 1.19 1.96 -24.16
N THR A 111 2.06 1.04 -24.59
CA THR A 111 2.79 1.15 -25.86
C THR A 111 2.01 0.51 -27.01
N THR A 112 1.66 1.30 -28.02
CA THR A 112 0.97 0.81 -29.23
C THR A 112 1.95 0.57 -30.39
N THR A 113 1.42 0.12 -31.53
CA THR A 113 2.18 -0.15 -32.76
C THR A 113 3.17 0.98 -33.09
N GLY A 114 4.41 0.59 -33.36
CA GLY A 114 5.49 1.54 -33.66
C GLY A 114 6.21 2.09 -32.43
N GLY A 115 5.99 1.52 -31.24
CA GLY A 115 6.69 1.95 -30.02
C GLY A 115 6.16 3.25 -29.42
N VAL A 116 4.97 3.68 -29.80
CA VAL A 116 4.36 4.95 -29.35
C VAL A 116 3.61 4.75 -28.04
N THR A 117 3.87 5.59 -27.05
CA THR A 117 3.08 5.63 -25.81
C THR A 117 1.75 6.34 -26.05
N ASN A 118 0.66 5.70 -25.66
CA ASN A 118 -0.68 6.30 -25.66
C ASN A 118 -1.24 6.36 -24.24
N LEU A 119 -1.74 7.54 -23.88
CA LEU A 119 -2.65 7.73 -22.76
C LEU A 119 -4.09 7.81 -23.31
N ARG A 120 -4.94 6.87 -22.89
CA ARG A 120 -6.35 6.84 -23.30
C ARG A 120 -7.29 6.87 -22.10
N GLN A 121 -8.37 7.63 -22.23
CA GLN A 121 -9.54 7.54 -21.37
C GLN A 121 -10.46 6.42 -21.86
N TYR A 122 -11.10 5.72 -20.95
CA TYR A 122 -12.21 4.79 -21.17
C TYR A 122 -13.38 5.15 -20.26
N VAL A 123 -14.59 4.77 -20.65
CA VAL A 123 -15.81 4.98 -19.86
C VAL A 123 -16.59 3.68 -19.71
N VAL A 124 -17.02 3.36 -18.49
CA VAL A 124 -18.05 2.35 -18.21
C VAL A 124 -19.36 3.00 -17.78
N PRO A 125 -20.52 2.61 -18.34
CA PRO A 125 -21.81 3.15 -17.91
C PRO A 125 -22.17 2.77 -16.47
N VAL A 126 -21.64 1.64 -15.98
CA VAL A 126 -21.92 1.10 -14.64
C VAL A 126 -20.58 0.80 -13.95
N PRO A 127 -20.15 1.61 -12.97
CA PRO A 127 -18.85 1.43 -12.29
C PRO A 127 -18.66 0.08 -11.61
N SER A 128 -19.75 -0.57 -11.19
CA SER A 128 -19.75 -1.92 -10.61
C SER A 128 -19.66 -3.05 -11.63
N ALA A 129 -19.68 -2.76 -12.93
CA ALA A 129 -19.51 -3.77 -13.98
C ALA A 129 -18.10 -4.39 -13.91
N ASP A 130 -18.02 -5.70 -14.12
CA ASP A 130 -16.77 -6.45 -14.14
C ASP A 130 -16.14 -6.56 -15.54
N VAL A 131 -16.73 -5.89 -16.54
CA VAL A 131 -16.22 -5.81 -17.93
C VAL A 131 -16.42 -4.40 -18.49
N ALA A 132 -15.39 -3.85 -19.14
CA ALA A 132 -15.41 -2.60 -19.89
C ALA A 132 -15.37 -2.85 -21.40
N SER A 133 -15.90 -1.90 -22.17
CA SER A 133 -15.85 -1.98 -23.64
C SER A 133 -14.53 -1.47 -24.19
N PRO A 134 -13.84 -2.21 -25.08
CA PRO A 134 -12.68 -1.69 -25.80
C PRO A 134 -12.99 -0.46 -26.67
N SER A 135 -14.24 -0.30 -27.12
CA SER A 135 -14.65 0.80 -28.01
C SER A 135 -14.95 2.11 -27.28
N SER A 136 -15.03 2.14 -25.95
CA SER A 136 -15.43 3.34 -25.19
C SER A 136 -14.27 4.32 -24.92
N ASN A 137 -13.28 4.35 -25.81
CA ASN A 137 -12.00 5.01 -25.53
C ASN A 137 -11.77 6.30 -26.33
N THR A 138 -11.00 7.22 -25.74
CA THR A 138 -10.56 8.47 -26.36
C THR A 138 -9.07 8.67 -26.12
N LEU A 139 -8.32 9.02 -27.16
CA LEU A 139 -6.90 9.34 -27.07
C LEU A 139 -6.72 10.73 -26.45
N LEU A 140 -5.93 10.81 -25.38
CA LEU A 140 -5.63 12.09 -24.72
C LEU A 140 -4.23 12.60 -25.08
N LEU A 141 -3.25 11.69 -25.08
CA LEU A 141 -1.86 12.02 -25.34
C LEU A 141 -1.18 10.87 -26.09
N SER A 142 -0.32 11.21 -27.03
CA SER A 142 0.50 10.28 -27.79
C SER A 142 1.93 10.78 -27.83
N ILE A 143 2.89 9.94 -27.44
CA ILE A 143 4.31 10.29 -27.30
C ILE A 143 5.13 9.27 -28.08
N THR A 144 5.89 9.72 -29.07
CA THR A 144 6.84 8.86 -29.78
C THR A 144 8.03 8.57 -28.88
N GLN A 145 8.42 7.30 -28.76
CA GLN A 145 9.63 6.91 -28.04
C GLN A 145 10.72 6.51 -29.03
N PRO A 146 11.98 6.91 -28.80
CA PRO A 146 13.09 6.53 -29.65
C PRO A 146 13.45 5.05 -29.49
N GLU A 147 13.32 4.48 -28.29
CA GLU A 147 13.68 3.07 -28.00
C GLU A 147 12.55 2.26 -27.33
N SER A 148 12.78 0.95 -27.17
CA SER A 148 11.87 0.01 -26.51
C SER A 148 12.02 -0.06 -24.98
N ASN A 149 12.84 0.81 -24.40
CA ASN A 149 13.09 0.89 -22.96
C ASN A 149 12.99 2.33 -22.46
N HIS A 150 12.99 2.47 -21.14
CA HIS A 150 12.67 3.69 -20.40
C HIS A 150 11.31 4.25 -20.77
N ASN A 151 10.32 3.37 -20.83
CA ASN A 151 8.98 3.77 -21.25
C ASN A 151 8.19 4.44 -20.13
N GLY A 152 8.67 4.37 -18.87
CA GLY A 152 7.93 4.79 -17.69
C GLY A 152 6.60 4.03 -17.58
N GLY A 153 5.51 4.77 -17.50
CA GLY A 153 4.17 4.20 -17.72
C GLY A 153 3.24 4.28 -16.51
N CYS A 154 3.76 4.66 -15.34
CA CYS A 154 2.93 4.89 -14.17
C CYS A 154 2.02 6.11 -14.38
N ILE A 155 0.75 5.96 -14.00
CA ILE A 155 -0.23 7.06 -13.95
C ILE A 155 -1.02 6.98 -12.64
N GLN A 156 -1.26 8.13 -12.01
CA GLN A 156 -2.04 8.23 -10.77
C GLN A 156 -2.71 9.60 -10.68
N PHE A 157 -3.88 9.67 -10.05
CA PHE A 157 -4.48 10.97 -9.70
C PHE A 157 -3.86 11.52 -8.43
N GLY A 158 -3.47 12.79 -8.47
CA GLY A 158 -3.05 13.55 -7.30
C GLY A 158 -4.23 14.00 -6.43
N PRO A 159 -3.95 14.44 -5.19
CA PRO A 159 -4.98 15.00 -4.30
C PRO A 159 -5.59 16.31 -4.84
N ASP A 160 -4.93 16.94 -5.81
CA ASP A 160 -5.41 18.11 -6.55
C ASP A 160 -6.41 17.78 -7.67
N GLY A 161 -6.70 16.49 -7.89
CA GLY A 161 -7.67 16.02 -8.88
C GLY A 161 -7.13 15.86 -10.30
N PHE A 162 -5.84 16.14 -10.53
CA PHE A 162 -5.23 15.98 -11.86
C PHE A 162 -4.55 14.63 -12.01
N LEU A 163 -4.45 14.16 -13.26
CA LEU A 163 -3.73 12.93 -13.59
C LEU A 163 -2.25 13.24 -13.75
N TYR A 164 -1.41 12.52 -13.00
CA TYR A 164 0.03 12.56 -13.14
C TYR A 164 0.52 11.35 -13.94
N MET A 165 1.58 11.55 -14.72
CA MET A 165 2.18 10.50 -15.55
C MET A 165 3.70 10.58 -15.48
N GLY A 166 4.34 9.47 -15.12
CA GLY A 166 5.79 9.30 -15.17
C GLY A 166 6.20 8.79 -16.55
N GLN A 167 7.02 9.56 -17.26
CA GLN A 167 7.48 9.25 -18.60
C GLN A 167 9.01 9.25 -18.62
N GLY A 168 9.60 8.11 -18.98
CA GLY A 168 11.05 7.99 -19.11
C GLY A 168 11.60 8.76 -20.31
N ASP A 169 12.94 8.89 -20.34
CA ASP A 169 13.72 9.63 -21.33
C ASP A 169 13.72 8.95 -22.71
N GLY A 170 13.14 7.75 -22.82
CA GLY A 170 13.01 7.01 -24.06
C GLY A 170 14.19 6.11 -24.40
N GLY A 171 15.17 5.93 -23.52
CA GLY A 171 16.17 4.87 -23.63
C GLY A 171 17.49 5.28 -24.28
N GLY A 172 18.22 4.30 -24.82
CA GLY A 172 19.43 4.54 -25.63
C GLY A 172 20.74 4.71 -24.86
N GLY A 173 20.69 4.69 -23.52
CA GLY A 173 21.85 4.85 -22.63
C GLY A 173 22.41 6.29 -22.64
N CYS A 174 22.75 6.81 -21.46
CA CYS A 174 23.26 8.18 -21.30
C CYS A 174 22.39 9.28 -21.93
N ASP A 175 21.12 9.00 -22.23
CA ASP A 175 20.15 9.93 -22.83
C ASP A 175 20.75 10.75 -23.99
N GLY A 176 21.39 10.10 -24.97
CA GLY A 176 22.08 10.75 -26.10
C GLY A 176 21.18 11.52 -27.08
N HIS A 177 19.93 11.79 -26.71
CA HIS A 177 18.89 12.37 -27.56
C HIS A 177 19.07 13.90 -27.67
N GLY A 178 19.62 14.33 -28.81
CA GLY A 178 19.92 15.73 -29.07
C GLY A 178 21.02 16.29 -28.16
N THR A 179 21.13 17.62 -28.12
CA THR A 179 22.23 18.29 -27.42
C THR A 179 22.17 18.07 -25.91
N ASN A 180 21.01 18.25 -25.28
CA ASN A 180 20.87 18.22 -23.81
C ASN A 180 20.39 16.88 -23.24
N GLY A 181 19.88 15.98 -24.09
CA GLY A 181 19.14 14.81 -23.64
C GLY A 181 17.67 15.13 -23.38
N ASN A 182 16.82 14.12 -23.50
CA ASN A 182 15.39 14.23 -23.24
C ASN A 182 15.11 14.63 -21.79
N GLY A 183 15.86 14.14 -20.80
CA GLY A 183 15.70 14.49 -19.39
C GLY A 183 15.70 16.01 -19.15
N GLN A 184 16.68 16.71 -19.73
CA GLN A 184 16.82 18.17 -19.60
C GLN A 184 16.06 18.97 -20.66
N ALA A 185 15.73 18.39 -21.82
CA ALA A 185 14.99 19.10 -22.85
C ALA A 185 13.55 19.39 -22.43
N LEU A 186 13.13 20.66 -22.51
CA LEU A 186 11.74 21.11 -22.30
C LEU A 186 10.93 21.16 -23.62
N THR A 187 11.44 20.50 -24.65
CA THR A 187 10.84 20.39 -25.98
C THR A 187 10.37 18.96 -26.27
N THR A 188 10.13 18.18 -25.22
CA THR A 188 9.66 16.80 -25.27
C THR A 188 8.96 16.45 -23.95
N TYR A 189 8.07 15.46 -24.00
CA TYR A 189 7.46 14.87 -22.79
C TYR A 189 8.28 13.71 -22.21
N LEU A 190 9.42 13.36 -22.80
CA LEU A 190 10.32 12.30 -22.34
C LEU A 190 11.20 12.78 -21.17
N GLY A 191 11.39 11.94 -20.16
CA GLY A 191 12.18 12.22 -18.94
C GLY A 191 11.51 13.24 -18.03
N LYS A 192 10.20 13.08 -17.81
CA LYS A 192 9.31 14.06 -17.15
C LYS A 192 8.32 13.38 -16.20
N MET A 193 7.92 14.14 -15.17
CA MET A 193 6.58 14.00 -14.60
C MET A 193 5.65 14.95 -15.37
N LEU A 194 4.53 14.44 -15.86
CA LEU A 194 3.47 15.24 -16.47
C LEU A 194 2.30 15.40 -15.49
N ARG A 195 1.60 16.53 -15.57
CA ARG A 195 0.35 16.80 -14.82
C ARG A 195 -0.71 17.28 -15.80
N ILE A 196 -1.85 16.59 -15.81
CA ILE A 196 -2.83 16.60 -16.89
C ILE A 196 -4.24 16.80 -16.32
N ASP A 197 -4.96 17.77 -16.86
CA ASP A 197 -6.36 18.03 -16.54
C ASP A 197 -7.26 17.29 -17.53
N VAL A 198 -7.63 16.07 -17.15
CA VAL A 198 -8.42 15.16 -17.99
C VAL A 198 -9.85 15.63 -18.25
N ASP A 199 -10.34 16.62 -17.51
CA ASP A 199 -11.67 17.21 -17.69
C ASP A 199 -11.64 18.49 -18.54
N ASN A 200 -10.45 19.07 -18.80
CA ASN A 200 -10.27 20.29 -19.60
C ASN A 200 -9.90 20.03 -21.07
N ALA A 201 -10.75 19.28 -21.76
CA ALA A 201 -10.58 18.99 -23.18
C ALA A 201 -10.71 20.25 -24.07
N PRO A 202 -9.97 20.34 -25.20
CA PRO A 202 -9.01 19.35 -25.72
C PRO A 202 -7.56 19.62 -25.29
N THR A 203 -7.30 20.69 -24.52
CA THR A 203 -5.92 21.09 -24.19
C THR A 203 -5.32 20.19 -23.11
N TYR A 204 -6.16 19.75 -22.17
CA TYR A 204 -5.78 18.98 -20.98
C TYR A 204 -4.69 19.62 -20.12
N VAL A 205 -4.44 20.93 -20.30
CA VAL A 205 -3.43 21.67 -19.54
C VAL A 205 -4.09 22.18 -18.26
N PRO A 206 -3.62 21.74 -17.08
CA PRO A 206 -4.07 22.30 -15.81
C PRO A 206 -3.63 23.76 -15.64
N ALA A 207 -4.45 24.55 -14.98
CA ALA A 207 -3.96 25.81 -14.40
C ALA A 207 -2.85 25.52 -13.37
N GLY A 208 -1.83 26.38 -13.35
CA GLY A 208 -0.70 26.26 -12.43
C GLY A 208 0.42 25.33 -12.89
N ASN A 209 0.35 24.73 -14.08
CA ASN A 209 1.52 24.07 -14.64
C ASN A 209 2.65 25.10 -14.92
N PRO A 210 3.92 24.76 -14.61
CA PRO A 210 5.01 25.72 -14.56
C PRO A 210 5.56 26.14 -15.92
N PHE A 211 5.26 25.40 -17.00
CA PHE A 211 5.80 25.66 -18.34
C PHE A 211 4.74 26.24 -19.27
N PRO A 212 5.09 27.25 -20.10
CA PRO A 212 4.15 27.88 -21.00
C PRO A 212 3.65 26.95 -22.10
N ALA A 213 2.51 27.30 -22.70
CA ALA A 213 1.90 26.55 -23.82
C ALA A 213 2.83 26.30 -25.01
N SER A 214 3.83 27.16 -25.21
CA SER A 214 4.84 27.03 -26.28
C SER A 214 5.95 26.01 -25.99
N SER A 215 6.04 25.45 -24.78
CA SER A 215 7.14 24.58 -24.33
C SER A 215 6.63 23.33 -23.60
N PHE A 216 5.74 22.56 -24.24
CA PHE A 216 5.24 21.30 -23.69
C PHE A 216 4.52 21.49 -22.33
N PRO A 217 3.32 22.12 -22.34
CA PRO A 217 2.67 22.64 -21.14
C PRO A 217 2.21 21.59 -20.12
N LEU A 218 2.21 20.31 -20.48
CA LEU A 218 1.86 19.23 -19.54
C LEU A 218 3.02 18.87 -18.61
N ILE A 219 4.24 19.38 -18.84
CA ILE A 219 5.37 19.12 -17.95
C ILE A 219 5.07 19.70 -16.57
N TRP A 220 5.24 18.88 -15.54
CA TRP A 220 5.19 19.28 -14.15
C TRP A 220 6.60 19.38 -13.55
N SER A 221 7.38 18.32 -13.67
CA SER A 221 8.80 18.26 -13.25
C SER A 221 9.63 17.54 -14.31
N TYR A 222 10.94 17.75 -14.32
CA TYR A 222 11.85 17.27 -15.37
C TYR A 222 13.19 16.82 -14.81
N GLY A 223 14.07 16.33 -15.70
CA GLY A 223 15.37 15.81 -15.30
C GLY A 223 15.30 14.42 -14.69
N LEU A 224 14.39 13.58 -15.20
CA LEU A 224 14.22 12.18 -14.78
C LEU A 224 14.67 11.22 -15.89
N ARG A 225 15.11 10.02 -15.53
CA ARG A 225 15.60 9.00 -16.47
C ARG A 225 14.51 8.02 -16.86
N ASN A 226 14.04 7.21 -15.92
CA ASN A 226 12.95 6.26 -16.07
C ASN A 226 12.14 6.20 -14.75
N PRO A 227 11.23 7.17 -14.51
CA PRO A 227 10.37 7.19 -13.33
C PRO A 227 9.31 6.06 -13.44
N TRP A 228 9.75 4.83 -13.15
CA TRP A 228 9.02 3.59 -13.40
C TRP A 228 7.74 3.50 -12.58
N ARG A 229 7.82 3.79 -11.27
CA ARG A 229 6.65 3.99 -10.40
C ARG A 229 6.84 5.20 -9.51
N PHE A 230 5.75 5.93 -9.35
CA PHE A 230 5.62 6.95 -8.33
C PHE A 230 4.33 6.72 -7.55
N SER A 231 4.23 7.31 -6.36
CA SER A 231 3.02 7.28 -5.56
C SER A 231 2.80 8.60 -4.84
N PHE A 232 1.53 8.99 -4.69
CA PHE A 232 1.15 9.97 -3.69
C PHE A 232 1.01 9.32 -2.31
N ASP A 233 1.57 9.95 -1.28
CA ASP A 233 1.20 9.64 0.08
C ASP A 233 -0.25 10.06 0.32
N LYS A 234 -1.14 9.09 0.60
CA LYS A 234 -2.57 9.35 0.81
C LYS A 234 -2.89 10.33 1.92
N LEU A 235 -1.99 10.48 2.91
CA LEU A 235 -2.22 11.40 4.02
C LEU A 235 -1.75 12.82 3.72
N THR A 236 -0.54 12.96 3.16
CA THR A 236 0.10 14.27 2.99
C THR A 236 -0.05 14.84 1.59
N GLY A 237 -0.21 13.99 0.58
CA GLY A 237 -0.21 14.38 -0.83
C GLY A 237 1.19 14.55 -1.43
N ASP A 238 2.25 14.17 -0.71
CA ASP A 238 3.62 14.21 -1.23
C ASP A 238 3.84 13.13 -2.29
N ILE A 239 4.71 13.40 -3.26
CA ILE A 239 5.07 12.46 -4.32
C ILE A 239 6.42 11.80 -4.00
N TYR A 240 6.44 10.48 -4.00
CA TYR A 240 7.67 9.68 -4.03
C TYR A 240 7.82 9.11 -5.44
N ILE A 241 8.98 9.30 -6.06
CA ILE A 241 9.25 8.89 -7.43
C ILE A 241 10.44 7.92 -7.41
N GLY A 242 10.22 6.67 -7.81
CA GLY A 242 11.32 5.74 -8.06
C GLY A 242 11.84 5.93 -9.47
N ASP A 243 13.05 6.48 -9.60
CA ASP A 243 13.72 6.71 -10.87
C ASP A 243 14.88 5.72 -11.07
N VAL A 244 14.83 4.96 -12.17
CA VAL A 244 15.81 3.90 -12.44
C VAL A 244 17.11 4.51 -12.95
N GLY A 245 18.21 4.15 -12.29
CA GLY A 245 19.56 4.60 -12.57
C GLY A 245 20.17 4.10 -13.87
N GLN A 246 21.30 4.68 -14.27
CA GLN A 246 22.01 4.28 -15.49
C GLN A 246 23.00 3.16 -15.25
N ASN A 247 24.13 3.44 -14.62
CA ASN A 247 25.25 2.51 -14.45
C ASN A 247 25.80 2.49 -13.02
N ALA A 248 25.39 3.44 -12.18
CA ALA A 248 26.04 3.69 -10.91
C ALA A 248 25.06 3.72 -9.74
N VAL A 249 23.93 4.42 -9.87
CA VAL A 249 23.09 4.79 -8.74
C VAL A 249 21.61 4.70 -9.10
N GLU A 250 20.84 4.02 -8.26
CA GLU A 250 19.38 4.05 -8.23
C GLU A 250 18.90 5.13 -7.25
N GLU A 251 17.74 5.77 -7.51
CA GLU A 251 17.30 6.92 -6.72
C GLU A 251 15.78 7.02 -6.47
N ILE A 252 15.45 7.50 -5.27
CA ILE A 252 14.09 7.91 -4.91
C ILE A 252 14.06 9.42 -4.76
N ASP A 253 13.34 10.07 -5.67
CA ASP A 253 13.04 11.49 -5.59
C ASP A 253 11.79 11.78 -4.78
N PHE A 254 11.69 13.02 -4.32
CA PHE A 254 10.60 13.48 -3.48
C PHE A 254 10.13 14.88 -3.87
N GLU A 255 8.81 15.01 -4.02
CA GLU A 255 8.14 16.27 -4.27
C GLU A 255 7.11 16.55 -3.17
N PRO A 256 7.36 17.53 -2.28
CA PRO A 256 6.36 17.92 -1.29
C PRO A 256 5.07 18.40 -1.94
N VAL A 257 3.94 18.13 -1.29
CA VAL A 257 2.63 18.69 -1.66
C VAL A 257 2.69 20.22 -1.69
N GLY A 258 1.98 20.83 -2.64
CA GLY A 258 1.89 22.29 -2.76
C GLY A 258 3.12 22.98 -3.34
N THR A 259 4.10 22.23 -3.83
CA THR A 259 5.17 22.80 -4.66
C THR A 259 4.58 23.36 -5.97
N PRO A 260 5.16 24.43 -6.55
CA PRO A 260 4.67 25.02 -7.79
C PRO A 260 5.08 24.23 -9.06
N GLY A 261 5.60 23.00 -8.90
CA GLY A 261 6.24 22.24 -9.96
C GLY A 261 7.58 22.87 -10.40
N GLY A 262 8.05 22.48 -11.59
CA GLY A 262 9.24 23.02 -12.26
C GLY A 262 10.54 22.47 -11.68
N ARG A 263 10.48 21.41 -10.88
CA ARG A 263 11.66 20.80 -10.24
C ARG A 263 12.50 20.07 -11.28
N ASN A 264 13.80 20.26 -11.21
CA ASN A 264 14.79 19.57 -12.03
C ASN A 264 15.51 18.53 -11.19
N TYR A 265 15.28 17.25 -11.46
CA TYR A 265 15.93 16.13 -10.77
C TYR A 265 17.33 15.80 -11.31
N GLY A 266 17.77 16.50 -12.37
CA GLY A 266 19.17 16.57 -12.77
C GLY A 266 19.61 15.59 -13.86
N TRP A 267 18.86 14.53 -14.15
CA TRP A 267 19.16 13.64 -15.27
C TRP A 267 19.13 14.39 -16.61
N ARG A 268 20.10 14.28 -17.51
CA ARG A 268 21.24 13.34 -17.52
C ARG A 268 22.57 13.86 -16.94
N CYS A 269 22.59 15.08 -16.42
CA CYS A 269 23.81 15.71 -15.92
C CYS A 269 24.22 15.18 -14.54
N PHE A 270 23.25 14.65 -13.79
CA PHE A 270 23.45 13.97 -12.51
C PHE A 270 22.78 12.59 -12.55
N GLU A 271 23.36 11.66 -11.80
CA GLU A 271 22.77 10.36 -11.46
C GLU A 271 22.94 10.19 -9.95
N GLY A 272 21.82 10.17 -9.22
CA GLY A 272 21.86 10.46 -7.79
C GLY A 272 22.41 11.87 -7.52
N ASN A 273 23.28 11.95 -6.52
CA ASN A 273 23.92 13.21 -6.13
C ASN A 273 25.25 13.43 -6.84
N SER A 274 25.60 12.55 -7.78
CA SER A 274 26.90 12.55 -8.47
C SER A 274 26.76 13.09 -9.87
N CYS A 275 27.70 13.95 -10.28
CA CYS A 275 27.78 14.36 -11.67
C CYS A 275 28.06 13.14 -12.56
N SER A 276 27.32 13.01 -13.67
CA SER A 276 27.24 11.80 -14.52
C SER A 276 28.54 11.40 -15.24
N SER A 277 29.66 12.05 -14.91
CA SER A 277 31.02 11.57 -15.22
C SER A 277 31.29 10.17 -14.64
N ALA A 278 30.68 9.83 -13.50
CA ALA A 278 30.83 8.53 -12.85
C ALA A 278 30.17 7.38 -13.62
N SER A 279 29.13 7.67 -14.42
CA SER A 279 28.46 6.70 -15.29
C SER A 279 28.91 6.73 -16.75
N GLY A 280 29.89 7.57 -17.07
CA GLY A 280 30.42 7.74 -18.44
C GLY A 280 29.50 8.54 -19.36
N CYS A 281 28.49 9.22 -18.82
CA CYS A 281 27.46 9.92 -19.61
C CYS A 281 27.69 11.43 -19.77
N LEU A 282 28.72 11.99 -19.12
CA LEU A 282 29.00 13.42 -19.18
C LEU A 282 29.48 13.83 -20.57
N THR A 283 28.56 14.31 -21.39
CA THR A 283 28.83 14.94 -22.69
C THR A 283 28.31 16.38 -22.67
N SER A 284 29.00 17.28 -23.39
CA SER A 284 28.55 18.66 -23.57
C SER A 284 27.08 18.69 -24.04
N PRO A 285 26.23 19.57 -23.48
CA PRO A 285 26.54 20.72 -22.63
C PRO A 285 26.28 20.49 -21.14
N CYS A 286 26.11 19.24 -20.69
CA CYS A 286 26.00 18.97 -19.26
C CYS A 286 27.24 19.50 -18.53
N SER A 287 27.01 20.33 -17.53
CA SER A 287 28.02 20.82 -16.60
C SER A 287 27.60 20.40 -15.20
N CYS A 288 28.56 20.10 -14.32
CA CYS A 288 28.32 19.66 -12.95
C CYS A 288 27.83 20.82 -12.04
N VAL A 289 26.83 21.58 -12.49
CA VAL A 289 26.23 22.70 -11.78
C VAL A 289 25.03 22.19 -11.01
N THR A 290 25.04 22.39 -9.69
CA THR A 290 23.97 21.92 -8.79
C THR A 290 22.87 22.94 -8.56
N THR A 291 23.08 24.20 -8.95
CA THR A 291 22.11 25.29 -8.73
C THR A 291 20.80 25.01 -9.45
N GLY A 292 19.68 25.02 -8.72
CA GLY A 292 18.35 24.77 -9.26
C GLY A 292 17.98 23.28 -9.39
N LEU A 293 18.88 22.36 -9.00
CA LEU A 293 18.59 20.94 -8.94
C LEU A 293 17.94 20.56 -7.61
N VAL A 294 17.14 19.50 -7.67
CA VAL A 294 16.57 18.81 -6.52
C VAL A 294 17.20 17.42 -6.49
N PHE A 295 17.91 17.10 -5.43
CA PHE A 295 18.52 15.79 -5.27
C PHE A 295 17.57 14.79 -4.60
N PRO A 296 17.74 13.48 -4.89
CA PRO A 296 16.93 12.42 -4.30
C PRO A 296 17.06 12.35 -2.79
N ILE A 297 16.01 11.86 -2.14
CA ILE A 297 15.97 11.66 -0.68
C ILE A 297 16.62 10.34 -0.25
N GLN A 298 16.79 9.41 -1.19
CA GLN A 298 17.45 8.12 -0.96
C GLN A 298 18.11 7.64 -2.25
N THR A 299 19.34 7.13 -2.13
CA THR A 299 20.08 6.53 -3.24
C THR A 299 20.78 5.25 -2.79
N TYR A 300 21.08 4.37 -3.73
CA TYR A 300 22.00 3.27 -3.51
C TYR A 300 22.75 2.91 -4.79
N THR A 301 23.95 2.36 -4.63
CA THR A 301 24.83 2.02 -5.75
C THR A 301 24.49 0.67 -6.37
N HIS A 302 24.99 0.44 -7.58
CA HIS A 302 24.88 -0.85 -8.29
C HIS A 302 25.58 -2.04 -7.62
N SER A 303 26.35 -1.81 -6.56
CA SER A 303 26.81 -2.88 -5.66
C SER A 303 25.73 -3.39 -4.72
N THR A 304 24.62 -2.66 -4.57
CA THR A 304 23.50 -2.94 -3.65
C THR A 304 22.25 -3.39 -4.39
N GLY A 305 21.93 -2.80 -5.54
CA GLY A 305 20.78 -3.13 -6.39
C GLY A 305 20.92 -2.47 -7.77
N LEU A 306 20.22 -2.94 -8.78
CA LEU A 306 20.44 -2.59 -10.19
C LEU A 306 19.22 -1.96 -10.90
N CYS A 307 18.03 -2.01 -10.28
CA CYS A 307 16.78 -1.62 -10.90
C CYS A 307 15.72 -1.36 -9.84
N LEU A 308 15.65 -0.12 -9.35
CA LEU A 308 14.63 0.31 -8.41
C LEU A 308 13.23 0.24 -9.02
N THR A 309 12.24 -0.19 -8.24
CA THR A 309 10.84 -0.19 -8.72
C THR A 309 9.94 0.87 -8.11
N GLY A 310 10.41 1.62 -7.10
CA GLY A 310 9.57 2.54 -6.31
C GLY A 310 8.59 1.77 -5.41
N GLY A 311 7.63 2.48 -4.82
CA GLY A 311 6.57 1.86 -4.03
C GLY A 311 5.65 2.88 -3.35
N PHE A 312 5.15 2.57 -2.15
CA PHE A 312 4.06 3.31 -1.49
C PHE A 312 4.34 3.56 0.00
N VAL A 313 3.80 4.65 0.53
CA VAL A 313 3.70 4.90 1.98
C VAL A 313 2.56 4.08 2.56
N TYR A 314 2.85 3.22 3.53
CA TYR A 314 1.85 2.43 4.23
C TYR A 314 0.94 3.33 5.08
N ARG A 315 -0.37 3.25 4.83
CA ARG A 315 -1.42 4.01 5.52
C ARG A 315 -2.56 3.10 6.03
N GLY A 316 -2.35 1.79 5.98
CA GLY A 316 -3.27 0.77 6.42
C GLY A 316 -3.45 0.70 7.93
N ALA A 317 -4.50 0.00 8.35
CA ALA A 317 -4.84 -0.21 9.75
C ALA A 317 -4.52 -1.64 10.24
N ASN A 318 -4.13 -2.56 9.34
CA ASN A 318 -3.74 -3.92 9.71
C ASN A 318 -2.39 -3.96 10.44
N VAL A 319 -1.49 -3.02 10.13
CA VAL A 319 -0.16 -2.91 10.73
C VAL A 319 0.08 -1.49 11.25
N PRO A 320 -0.53 -1.10 12.39
CA PRO A 320 -0.43 0.28 12.90
C PRO A 320 1.00 0.80 13.04
N GLY A 321 1.95 -0.09 13.39
CA GLY A 321 3.37 0.25 13.50
C GLY A 321 4.04 0.68 12.19
N LEU A 322 3.43 0.41 11.03
CA LEU A 322 3.96 0.78 9.72
C LEU A 322 3.40 2.09 9.17
N VAL A 323 2.43 2.75 9.83
CA VAL A 323 1.85 4.00 9.31
C VAL A 323 2.96 5.04 9.08
N GLY A 324 3.04 5.57 7.86
CA GLY A 324 4.05 6.53 7.43
C GLY A 324 5.37 5.93 6.93
N THR A 325 5.46 4.61 6.84
CA THR A 325 6.63 3.90 6.30
C THR A 325 6.50 3.71 4.78
N TYR A 326 7.44 4.25 4.01
CA TYR A 326 7.56 4.03 2.57
C TYR A 326 8.26 2.69 2.29
N PHE A 327 7.64 1.83 1.49
CA PHE A 327 8.20 0.57 1.00
C PHE A 327 8.61 0.71 -0.45
N TYR A 328 9.74 0.11 -0.82
CA TYR A 328 10.22 0.03 -2.19
C TYR A 328 11.10 -1.20 -2.37
N ALA A 329 11.38 -1.56 -3.62
CA ALA A 329 12.17 -2.75 -3.94
C ALA A 329 13.18 -2.51 -5.07
N ASP A 330 14.09 -3.46 -5.20
CA ASP A 330 14.96 -3.64 -6.36
C ASP A 330 14.55 -4.91 -7.11
N TYR A 331 14.21 -4.74 -8.39
CA TYR A 331 13.73 -5.81 -9.26
C TYR A 331 14.79 -6.90 -9.49
N SER A 332 16.06 -6.54 -9.61
CA SER A 332 17.12 -7.48 -10.01
C SER A 332 17.68 -8.31 -8.85
N THR A 333 17.71 -7.73 -7.65
CA THR A 333 18.29 -8.35 -6.44
C THR A 333 17.24 -8.89 -5.47
N ASN A 334 15.95 -8.72 -5.79
CA ASN A 334 14.81 -9.12 -4.96
C ASN A 334 14.75 -8.46 -3.59
N ARG A 335 15.54 -7.39 -3.38
CA ARG A 335 15.61 -6.71 -2.08
C ARG A 335 14.39 -5.81 -1.90
N ILE A 336 13.87 -5.81 -0.68
CA ILE A 336 12.77 -4.93 -0.27
C ILE A 336 13.26 -4.12 0.91
N TRP A 337 13.12 -2.80 0.83
CA TRP A 337 13.48 -1.90 1.92
C TRP A 337 12.29 -1.05 2.33
N SER A 338 12.46 -0.42 3.48
CA SER A 338 11.53 0.59 3.96
C SER A 338 12.22 1.72 4.70
N PHE A 339 11.64 2.91 4.68
CA PHE A 339 12.04 4.01 5.55
C PHE A 339 10.87 4.92 5.90
N ARG A 340 11.07 5.84 6.83
CA ARG A 340 10.19 7.00 7.06
C ARG A 340 10.92 8.26 6.64
N TYR A 341 10.20 9.21 6.07
CA TYR A 341 10.76 10.49 5.66
C TYR A 341 9.94 11.64 6.22
N THR A 342 10.62 12.71 6.62
CA THR A 342 10.00 13.96 7.05
C THR A 342 10.72 15.12 6.41
N VAL A 343 9.99 16.04 5.79
CA VAL A 343 10.56 17.24 5.16
C VAL A 343 11.34 18.04 6.21
N GLY A 344 12.62 18.30 5.94
CA GLY A 344 13.54 18.98 6.87
C GLY A 344 14.06 18.11 8.02
N GLY A 345 13.45 16.95 8.27
CA GLY A 345 13.89 15.96 9.27
C GLY A 345 14.74 14.81 8.70
N GLY A 346 14.64 14.56 7.40
CA GLY A 346 15.39 13.52 6.71
C GLY A 346 14.80 12.12 6.85
N LEU A 347 15.61 11.11 6.47
CA LEU A 347 15.23 9.70 6.48
C LEU A 347 15.49 9.07 7.85
N THR A 348 14.53 8.32 8.36
CA THR A 348 14.61 7.55 9.61
C THR A 348 14.10 6.12 9.39
N ASN A 349 14.39 5.23 10.33
CA ASN A 349 13.88 3.85 10.32
C ASN A 349 14.17 3.07 9.02
N PHE A 350 15.31 3.34 8.38
CA PHE A 350 15.77 2.54 7.25
C PHE A 350 15.91 1.08 7.67
N THR A 351 15.26 0.17 6.93
CA THR A 351 15.23 -1.26 7.26
C THR A 351 15.27 -2.08 5.97
N ASP A 352 16.15 -3.09 5.93
CA ASP A 352 16.04 -4.18 4.96
C ASP A 352 14.94 -5.14 5.42
N ARG A 353 13.89 -5.25 4.61
CA ARG A 353 12.68 -6.03 4.87
C ARG A 353 12.69 -7.37 4.13
N THR A 354 13.74 -7.66 3.36
CA THR A 354 13.77 -8.80 2.44
C THR A 354 13.46 -10.11 3.16
N THR A 355 14.20 -10.46 4.20
CA THR A 355 13.95 -11.69 4.99
C THR A 355 12.64 -11.65 5.76
N GLN A 356 12.20 -10.47 6.20
CA GLN A 356 10.97 -10.33 6.99
C GLN A 356 9.70 -10.53 6.13
N LEU A 357 9.77 -10.15 4.86
CA LEU A 357 8.67 -10.25 3.90
C LEU A 357 8.76 -11.51 3.04
N ASP A 358 9.86 -12.25 3.09
CA ASP A 358 9.98 -13.55 2.43
C ASP A 358 8.99 -14.54 3.06
N PRO A 359 7.98 -15.03 2.31
CA PRO A 359 7.00 -15.97 2.83
C PRO A 359 7.67 -17.30 3.19
N ALA A 360 7.19 -17.95 4.26
CA ALA A 360 7.69 -19.26 4.64
C ALA A 360 7.28 -20.32 3.59
N GLY A 361 8.27 -20.93 2.93
CA GLY A 361 8.05 -21.96 1.91
C GLY A 361 8.03 -21.40 0.49
N ALA A 362 7.15 -21.93 -0.36
CA ALA A 362 6.96 -21.47 -1.73
C ALA A 362 5.50 -21.04 -1.95
N PRO A 363 5.22 -20.08 -2.85
CA PRO A 363 6.17 -19.33 -3.69
C PRO A 363 6.95 -18.24 -2.91
N THR A 364 8.10 -17.83 -3.44
CA THR A 364 8.96 -16.75 -2.88
C THR A 364 8.70 -15.43 -3.59
N ILE A 365 8.94 -14.30 -2.92
CA ILE A 365 8.83 -12.97 -3.56
C ILE A 365 10.12 -12.65 -4.33
N THR A 366 10.03 -12.58 -5.65
CA THR A 366 11.17 -12.28 -6.53
C THR A 366 10.78 -11.31 -7.63
N GLN A 367 11.69 -10.47 -8.11
CA GLN A 367 11.43 -9.56 -9.23
C GLN A 367 10.17 -8.71 -9.02
N VAL A 368 10.10 -8.06 -7.85
CA VAL A 368 9.02 -7.13 -7.51
C VAL A 368 8.93 -6.05 -8.59
N THR A 369 7.85 -6.04 -9.37
CA THR A 369 7.65 -5.11 -10.48
C THR A 369 7.06 -3.79 -10.02
N THR A 370 6.25 -3.82 -8.96
CA THR A 370 5.64 -2.65 -8.34
C THR A 370 5.12 -3.01 -6.96
N PHE A 371 4.73 -2.00 -6.22
CA PHE A 371 3.77 -2.13 -5.13
C PHE A 371 2.38 -1.65 -5.60
N GLY A 372 1.35 -1.88 -4.80
CA GLY A 372 0.02 -1.28 -4.96
C GLY A 372 -0.59 -0.93 -3.61
N GLN A 373 -1.65 -0.14 -3.62
CA GLN A 373 -2.33 0.26 -2.38
C GLN A 373 -3.85 0.26 -2.58
N ASP A 374 -4.58 -0.36 -1.66
CA ASP A 374 -6.05 -0.32 -1.65
C ASP A 374 -6.59 0.96 -0.99
N ASN A 375 -7.90 1.18 -1.02
CA ASN A 375 -8.53 2.35 -0.42
C ASN A 375 -8.41 2.41 1.11
N ALA A 376 -8.19 1.27 1.78
CA ALA A 376 -7.93 1.22 3.22
C ALA A 376 -6.47 1.60 3.58
N GLY A 377 -5.59 1.70 2.58
CA GLY A 377 -4.19 2.09 2.76
C GLY A 377 -3.25 0.88 2.92
N GLU A 378 -3.77 -0.33 2.80
CA GLU A 378 -2.98 -1.56 2.85
C GLU A 378 -2.10 -1.67 1.60
N VAL A 379 -0.85 -2.09 1.79
CA VAL A 379 0.15 -2.13 0.73
C VAL A 379 0.33 -3.57 0.24
N TYR A 380 0.42 -3.70 -1.07
CA TYR A 380 0.57 -4.94 -1.79
C TYR A 380 1.92 -4.96 -2.52
N ILE A 381 2.57 -6.12 -2.53
CA ILE A 381 3.74 -6.43 -3.35
C ILE A 381 3.24 -7.15 -4.58
N VAL A 382 3.65 -6.68 -5.75
CA VAL A 382 3.33 -7.30 -7.04
C VAL A 382 4.63 -7.76 -7.66
N GLU A 383 4.71 -9.05 -7.95
CA GLU A 383 5.95 -9.66 -8.44
C GLU A 383 5.77 -10.25 -9.84
N GLN A 384 6.88 -10.42 -10.58
CA GLN A 384 6.82 -10.72 -12.02
C GLN A 384 6.22 -12.10 -12.34
N GLY A 385 6.42 -13.08 -11.45
CA GLY A 385 5.94 -14.46 -11.54
C GLY A 385 4.42 -14.59 -11.59
N GLY A 386 3.70 -13.57 -11.13
CA GLY A 386 2.25 -13.51 -11.16
C GLY A 386 1.58 -13.68 -9.81
N GLU A 387 2.28 -13.53 -8.70
CA GLU A 387 1.75 -13.46 -7.35
C GLU A 387 1.55 -12.01 -6.87
N ILE A 388 0.50 -11.83 -6.07
CA ILE A 388 0.22 -10.59 -5.34
C ILE A 388 0.14 -10.90 -3.87
N TRP A 389 0.94 -10.19 -3.08
CA TRP A 389 1.06 -10.37 -1.64
C TRP A 389 0.63 -9.09 -0.93
N ARG A 390 -0.06 -9.18 0.19
CA ARG A 390 -0.33 -8.04 1.08
C ARG A 390 0.67 -8.04 2.22
N ILE A 391 1.18 -6.86 2.58
CA ILE A 391 1.98 -6.67 3.78
C ILE A 391 1.04 -6.62 4.98
N ASP A 392 1.08 -7.66 5.82
CA ASP A 392 0.27 -7.81 7.01
C ASP A 392 1.14 -7.91 8.27
N GLY A 393 0.53 -7.69 9.43
CA GLY A 393 1.15 -7.96 10.72
C GLY A 393 1.12 -9.45 10.99
N VAL A 394 2.12 -9.97 11.69
CA VAL A 394 1.96 -11.25 12.38
C VAL A 394 0.91 -11.02 13.46
N PRO A 395 -0.20 -11.80 13.47
CA PRO A 395 -1.21 -11.65 14.49
C PRO A 395 -0.61 -11.79 15.90
N PRO A 396 -1.00 -10.97 16.88
CA PRO A 396 -0.45 -11.02 18.24
C PRO A 396 -0.92 -12.25 19.04
N GLY A 397 -1.65 -13.17 18.41
CA GLY A 397 -2.26 -14.32 19.03
C GLY A 397 -2.67 -15.39 18.02
N SER A 398 -3.42 -16.38 18.51
CA SER A 398 -3.89 -17.50 17.70
C SER A 398 -5.28 -17.96 18.11
N VAL A 399 -5.99 -18.61 17.19
CA VAL A 399 -7.19 -19.36 17.54
C VAL A 399 -6.78 -20.55 18.41
N THR A 400 -7.32 -20.63 19.63
CA THR A 400 -7.05 -21.75 20.57
C THR A 400 -8.25 -22.67 20.70
N CYS A 401 -9.46 -22.16 20.44
CA CYS A 401 -10.67 -22.96 20.42
C CYS A 401 -11.47 -22.60 19.17
N PRO A 402 -11.54 -23.46 18.14
CA PRO A 402 -12.24 -23.11 16.91
C PRO A 402 -13.73 -22.87 17.16
N GLY A 403 -14.40 -23.72 17.96
CA GLY A 403 -15.83 -23.57 18.22
C GLY A 403 -16.71 -23.76 16.97
N ASP A 404 -16.18 -24.38 15.92
CA ASP A 404 -16.83 -24.67 14.62
C ASP A 404 -17.69 -25.94 14.67
N GLY A 405 -17.69 -26.67 15.79
CA GLY A 405 -18.30 -28.00 15.91
C GLY A 405 -17.34 -29.16 15.63
N SER A 406 -16.04 -28.90 15.44
CA SER A 406 -14.99 -29.95 15.37
C SER A 406 -14.48 -30.40 16.74
N LEU A 407 -15.00 -29.81 17.82
CA LEU A 407 -14.64 -30.13 19.20
C LEU A 407 -15.36 -31.39 19.69
N SER A 408 -15.13 -31.78 20.95
CA SER A 408 -15.88 -32.86 21.59
C SER A 408 -17.37 -32.53 21.80
N ILE A 409 -17.72 -31.24 21.76
CA ILE A 409 -19.09 -30.76 21.86
C ILE A 409 -19.53 -30.29 20.47
N ASP A 410 -20.64 -30.85 20.00
CA ASP A 410 -21.25 -30.47 18.72
C ASP A 410 -21.90 -29.09 18.80
N CYS A 411 -21.97 -28.39 17.66
CA CYS A 411 -22.77 -27.18 17.57
C CYS A 411 -24.25 -27.48 17.94
N PRO A 412 -24.91 -26.63 18.75
CA PRO A 412 -26.23 -26.90 19.33
C PRO A 412 -27.33 -27.34 18.35
N CYS A 413 -27.26 -26.91 17.09
CA CYS A 413 -28.23 -27.24 16.04
C CYS A 413 -27.60 -27.92 14.83
N SER A 414 -26.46 -28.62 15.02
CA SER A 414 -25.65 -29.20 13.94
C SER A 414 -25.22 -28.16 12.89
N ASN A 415 -25.19 -26.88 13.28
CA ASN A 415 -24.81 -25.73 12.47
C ASN A 415 -23.29 -25.57 12.46
N ILE A 416 -22.60 -26.53 11.85
CA ILE A 416 -21.14 -26.60 11.77
C ILE A 416 -20.59 -25.38 11.00
N GLY A 417 -19.58 -24.73 11.57
CA GLY A 417 -18.87 -23.59 10.97
C GLY A 417 -17.74 -24.01 10.03
N LEU A 418 -17.13 -23.04 9.35
CA LEU A 418 -15.86 -23.25 8.66
C LEU A 418 -14.76 -23.48 9.70
N ALA A 419 -13.74 -24.27 9.34
CA ALA A 419 -12.61 -24.54 10.23
C ALA A 419 -12.02 -23.25 10.85
N GLY A 420 -11.99 -23.17 12.19
CA GLY A 420 -11.47 -22.02 12.93
C GLY A 420 -12.47 -20.86 13.13
N HIS A 421 -13.69 -20.97 12.62
CA HIS A 421 -14.80 -20.06 12.89
C HIS A 421 -15.69 -20.63 14.00
N GLY A 422 -16.51 -19.80 14.64
CA GLY A 422 -17.59 -20.31 15.48
C GLY A 422 -18.65 -21.07 14.66
N CYS A 423 -19.59 -21.73 15.32
CA CYS A 423 -20.74 -22.36 14.68
C CYS A 423 -21.46 -21.39 13.71
N ALA A 424 -22.01 -21.94 12.62
CA ALA A 424 -22.74 -21.17 11.60
C ALA A 424 -23.89 -20.35 12.21
N ASN A 425 -24.19 -19.20 11.61
CA ASN A 425 -25.28 -18.32 12.06
C ASN A 425 -26.28 -18.07 10.92
N SER A 426 -27.39 -17.38 11.22
CA SER A 426 -28.49 -17.24 10.25
C SER A 426 -28.15 -16.39 9.02
N ALA A 427 -27.03 -15.68 9.03
CA ALA A 427 -26.57 -14.83 7.94
C ALA A 427 -25.32 -15.37 7.25
N ASN A 428 -24.56 -16.26 7.90
CA ASN A 428 -23.31 -16.79 7.40
C ASN A 428 -23.13 -18.27 7.76
N ALA A 429 -23.20 -19.12 6.74
CA ALA A 429 -22.99 -20.57 6.85
C ALA A 429 -21.55 -20.95 7.26
N GLN A 430 -20.57 -20.04 7.11
CA GLN A 430 -19.21 -20.25 7.57
C GLN A 430 -19.05 -19.97 9.08
N GLY A 431 -20.01 -19.32 9.72
CA GLY A 431 -19.88 -18.83 11.09
C GLY A 431 -19.02 -17.57 11.22
N ALA A 432 -19.01 -17.01 12.43
CA ALA A 432 -18.28 -15.77 12.72
C ALA A 432 -16.86 -16.05 13.23
N LEU A 433 -15.92 -15.18 12.88
CA LEU A 433 -14.51 -15.27 13.23
C LEU A 433 -14.13 -14.09 14.12
N LEU A 434 -13.32 -14.34 15.14
CA LEU A 434 -12.56 -13.38 15.92
C LEU A 434 -11.07 -13.61 15.65
N GLY A 435 -10.39 -12.54 15.24
CA GLY A 435 -8.94 -12.45 15.16
C GLY A 435 -8.42 -11.21 15.89
N ALA A 436 -7.12 -10.97 15.77
CA ALA A 436 -6.50 -9.76 16.27
C ALA A 436 -5.39 -9.28 15.33
N VAL A 437 -5.13 -7.97 15.36
CA VAL A 437 -3.97 -7.32 14.74
C VAL A 437 -3.27 -6.43 15.77
N GLY A 438 -2.16 -5.82 15.37
CA GLY A 438 -1.34 -4.96 16.22
C GLY A 438 -0.25 -5.75 16.95
N ASP A 439 0.32 -5.14 17.98
CA ASP A 439 1.47 -5.67 18.70
C ASP A 439 1.33 -5.42 20.21
N THR A 440 1.62 -6.44 21.01
CA THR A 440 1.47 -6.39 22.47
C THR A 440 2.46 -5.44 23.11
N THR A 441 3.70 -5.38 22.62
CA THR A 441 4.76 -4.54 23.20
C THR A 441 4.49 -3.04 23.03
N SER A 442 3.91 -2.65 21.90
CA SER A 442 3.49 -1.28 21.61
C SER A 442 2.08 -0.93 22.13
N ASP A 443 1.41 -1.87 22.79
CA ASP A 443 0.03 -1.77 23.26
C ASP A 443 -0.97 -1.36 22.17
N SER A 444 -0.77 -1.85 20.95
CA SER A 444 -1.58 -1.50 19.78
C SER A 444 -2.57 -2.59 19.36
N VAL A 445 -2.75 -3.63 20.19
CA VAL A 445 -3.58 -4.79 19.84
C VAL A 445 -5.05 -4.39 19.69
N ARG A 446 -5.64 -4.81 18.57
CA ARG A 446 -7.06 -4.68 18.24
C ARG A 446 -7.65 -6.05 17.95
N LEU A 447 -8.81 -6.34 18.55
CA LEU A 447 -9.66 -7.47 18.21
C LEU A 447 -10.56 -7.11 17.03
N ASP A 448 -10.63 -7.99 16.04
CA ASP A 448 -11.47 -7.84 14.86
C ASP A 448 -12.41 -9.04 14.74
N SER A 449 -13.72 -8.80 14.77
CA SER A 449 -14.75 -9.82 14.54
C SER A 449 -15.43 -9.61 13.21
N ALA A 450 -15.67 -10.69 12.47
CA ALA A 450 -16.31 -10.68 11.15
C ALA A 450 -17.24 -11.89 10.96
N GLY A 451 -18.08 -11.84 9.92
CA GLY A 451 -19.01 -12.93 9.59
C GLY A 451 -20.27 -12.98 10.47
N MET A 452 -20.54 -11.92 11.22
CA MET A 452 -21.76 -11.75 12.01
C MET A 452 -22.91 -11.22 11.13
N PRO A 453 -24.18 -11.29 11.60
CA PRO A 453 -25.28 -10.57 10.96
C PRO A 453 -24.98 -9.06 10.81
N THR A 454 -25.44 -8.47 9.70
CA THR A 454 -24.87 -7.20 9.19
C THR A 454 -25.06 -5.96 10.06
N THR A 455 -26.04 -5.96 10.96
CA THR A 455 -26.41 -4.85 11.85
C THR A 455 -26.76 -5.38 13.25
N THR A 456 -25.82 -6.11 13.85
CA THR A 456 -26.06 -6.81 15.12
C THR A 456 -25.31 -6.19 16.30
N SER A 457 -25.92 -6.19 17.49
CA SER A 457 -25.19 -5.90 18.72
C SER A 457 -24.23 -7.05 19.01
N CYS A 458 -22.96 -6.71 19.25
CA CYS A 458 -21.92 -7.65 19.65
C CYS A 458 -21.19 -7.18 20.92
N ILE A 459 -20.58 -8.13 21.62
CA ILE A 459 -19.91 -7.93 22.89
C ILE A 459 -18.57 -8.66 22.85
N PHE A 460 -17.48 -7.91 22.93
CA PHE A 460 -16.14 -8.46 23.11
C PHE A 460 -15.95 -8.88 24.56
N LEU A 461 -15.58 -10.15 24.75
CA LEU A 461 -15.36 -10.79 26.04
C LEU A 461 -13.88 -11.09 26.24
N LYS A 462 -13.44 -11.07 27.50
CA LYS A 462 -12.15 -11.60 27.92
C LYS A 462 -12.34 -12.57 29.08
N GLY A 463 -11.57 -13.65 29.10
CA GLY A 463 -11.35 -14.53 30.26
C GLY A 463 -9.86 -14.73 30.54
N ASP A 464 -9.57 -15.34 31.68
CA ASP A 464 -8.23 -15.75 32.13
C ASP A 464 -8.02 -17.27 32.02
N ALA A 465 -9.04 -18.02 31.59
CA ALA A 465 -8.97 -19.44 31.30
C ALA A 465 -9.69 -19.77 29.97
N ILE A 466 -9.45 -20.98 29.47
CA ILE A 466 -10.10 -21.53 28.29
C ILE A 466 -10.54 -22.97 28.53
N ASP A 467 -11.75 -23.30 28.08
CA ASP A 467 -12.23 -24.66 27.94
C ASP A 467 -12.08 -25.10 26.48
N LEU A 468 -11.16 -26.04 26.24
CA LEU A 468 -10.86 -26.54 24.89
C LEU A 468 -11.95 -27.47 24.34
N ASN A 469 -12.85 -27.97 25.18
CA ASN A 469 -13.99 -28.76 24.74
C ASN A 469 -15.15 -27.87 24.27
N GLY A 470 -15.16 -26.60 24.72
CA GLY A 470 -16.28 -25.69 24.56
C GLY A 470 -17.50 -26.10 25.40
N ALA A 471 -18.43 -25.16 25.55
CA ALA A 471 -19.74 -25.42 26.15
C ALA A 471 -20.84 -24.78 25.30
N ASN A 472 -21.99 -25.44 25.20
CA ASN A 472 -23.15 -24.91 24.49
C ASN A 472 -23.53 -23.53 25.04
N PHE A 473 -23.61 -22.55 24.15
CA PHE A 473 -23.91 -21.17 24.50
C PHE A 473 -24.65 -20.47 23.35
N GLY A 474 -25.97 -20.43 23.46
CA GLY A 474 -26.82 -19.97 22.36
C GLY A 474 -26.75 -20.95 21.20
N ASP A 475 -26.55 -20.42 20.00
CA ASP A 475 -26.39 -21.20 18.77
C ASP A 475 -24.94 -21.66 18.54
N GLY A 476 -24.02 -21.40 19.47
CA GLY A 476 -22.59 -21.68 19.33
C GLY A 476 -21.94 -22.25 20.59
N LEU A 477 -20.61 -22.21 20.62
CA LEU A 477 -19.79 -22.78 21.68
C LEU A 477 -18.93 -21.71 22.36
N ILE A 478 -19.16 -21.46 23.65
CA ILE A 478 -18.28 -20.62 24.47
C ILE A 478 -17.09 -21.46 24.94
N CYS A 479 -15.88 -20.94 24.72
CA CYS A 479 -14.64 -21.55 25.17
C CYS A 479 -13.96 -20.70 26.23
N VAL A 480 -14.10 -19.37 26.16
CA VAL A 480 -13.49 -18.46 27.11
C VAL A 480 -14.16 -18.65 28.48
N SER A 481 -13.36 -18.85 29.51
CA SER A 481 -13.83 -19.21 30.85
C SER A 481 -13.03 -18.48 31.94
N GLY A 482 -13.25 -18.89 33.20
CA GLY A 482 -12.66 -18.25 34.38
C GLY A 482 -13.31 -16.90 34.67
N SER A 483 -12.50 -15.89 34.95
CA SER A 483 -12.94 -14.53 35.27
C SER A 483 -13.36 -13.77 34.00
N LEU A 484 -14.62 -13.97 33.60
CA LEU A 484 -15.18 -13.30 32.42
C LEU A 484 -15.44 -11.81 32.67
N ILE A 485 -14.93 -10.97 31.78
CA ILE A 485 -15.23 -9.54 31.74
C ILE A 485 -15.74 -9.10 30.38
N ARG A 486 -16.66 -8.13 30.41
CA ARG A 486 -17.13 -7.43 29.22
C ARG A 486 -16.19 -6.29 28.87
N LEU A 487 -15.43 -6.45 27.78
CA LEU A 487 -14.53 -5.42 27.28
C LEU A 487 -15.32 -4.26 26.70
N ARG A 488 -16.15 -4.53 25.70
CA ARG A 488 -16.89 -3.49 24.97
C ARG A 488 -18.14 -4.05 24.29
N THR A 489 -19.15 -3.22 24.14
CA THR A 489 -20.31 -3.48 23.27
C THR A 489 -20.18 -2.63 22.03
N LYS A 490 -20.39 -3.22 20.86
CA LYS A 490 -20.32 -2.57 19.55
C LYS A 490 -21.53 -2.98 18.70
N ILE A 491 -21.79 -2.21 17.65
CA ILE A 491 -22.73 -2.61 16.60
C ILE A 491 -21.88 -3.07 15.42
N ALA A 492 -22.10 -4.30 14.97
CA ALA A 492 -21.49 -4.81 13.75
C ALA A 492 -22.04 -4.02 12.56
N ALA A 493 -21.14 -3.52 11.71
CA ALA A 493 -21.46 -2.86 10.45
C ALA A 493 -20.99 -3.75 9.31
N GLY A 494 -21.89 -4.12 8.39
CA GLY A 494 -21.56 -5.07 7.32
C GLY A 494 -21.16 -6.46 7.84
N GLY A 495 -21.49 -6.77 9.09
CA GLY A 495 -21.17 -8.06 9.73
C GLY A 495 -19.81 -8.09 10.42
N ALA A 496 -19.15 -6.93 10.57
CA ALA A 496 -17.87 -6.81 11.25
C ALA A 496 -17.89 -5.73 12.35
N ALA A 497 -17.08 -5.93 13.38
CA ALA A 497 -16.83 -4.97 14.46
C ALA A 497 -15.41 -5.13 14.99
N SER A 498 -14.87 -4.08 15.62
CA SER A 498 -13.54 -4.14 16.23
C SER A 498 -13.49 -3.46 17.59
N PHE A 499 -12.51 -3.84 18.40
CA PHE A 499 -12.20 -3.19 19.67
C PHE A 499 -10.71 -3.32 20.06
N PRO A 500 -10.03 -2.23 20.43
CA PRO A 500 -10.45 -0.84 20.27
C PRO A 500 -10.50 -0.41 18.79
N ASP A 501 -11.46 0.44 18.43
CA ASP A 501 -11.48 1.16 17.15
C ASP A 501 -11.12 2.64 17.33
N SER A 502 -11.20 3.44 16.26
CA SER A 502 -10.86 4.87 16.28
C SER A 502 -11.76 5.73 17.20
N THR A 503 -12.86 5.18 17.69
CA THR A 503 -13.77 5.86 18.64
C THR A 503 -13.47 5.51 20.10
N ASP A 504 -12.61 4.52 20.35
CA ASP A 504 -12.25 4.09 21.69
C ASP A 504 -11.00 4.84 22.18
N THR A 505 -11.04 5.29 23.44
CA THR A 505 -9.94 6.00 24.10
C THR A 505 -9.11 5.13 25.03
N ILE A 506 -9.40 3.82 25.08
CA ILE A 506 -8.76 2.86 25.97
C ILE A 506 -8.25 1.66 25.16
N THR A 507 -7.04 1.21 25.46
CA THR A 507 -6.43 0.03 24.81
C THR A 507 -7.06 -1.27 25.29
N LEU A 508 -6.87 -2.34 24.52
CA LEU A 508 -7.35 -3.67 24.88
C LEU A 508 -6.75 -4.16 26.20
N SER A 509 -5.44 -3.94 26.40
CA SER A 509 -4.73 -4.31 27.63
C SER A 509 -5.28 -3.56 28.84
N ALA A 510 -5.45 -2.25 28.74
CA ALA A 510 -5.93 -1.39 29.81
C ALA A 510 -7.38 -1.72 30.19
N ARG A 511 -8.24 -1.95 29.18
CA ARG A 511 -9.61 -2.38 29.41
C ARG A 511 -9.69 -3.78 29.98
N GLY A 512 -8.81 -4.66 29.52
CA GLY A 512 -8.73 -6.06 29.91
C GLY A 512 -7.99 -6.32 31.23
N GLY A 513 -7.32 -5.32 31.80
CA GLY A 513 -6.44 -5.48 32.95
C GLY A 513 -5.28 -6.45 32.70
N THR A 514 -4.70 -6.46 31.49
CA THR A 514 -3.61 -7.38 31.10
C THR A 514 -2.45 -6.58 30.52
N PRO A 515 -1.56 -6.03 31.38
CA PRO A 515 -0.54 -5.10 30.93
C PRO A 515 0.42 -5.71 29.89
N PRO A 516 0.88 -4.93 28.90
CA PRO A 516 1.99 -5.31 28.01
C PRO A 516 3.23 -5.79 28.76
N GLY A 517 3.84 -6.87 28.27
CA GLY A 517 5.06 -7.47 28.83
C GLY A 517 4.85 -8.22 30.15
N SER A 518 3.60 -8.49 30.54
CA SER A 518 3.29 -9.20 31.80
C SER A 518 3.53 -10.71 31.73
N GLY A 519 3.63 -11.28 30.53
CA GLY A 519 3.66 -12.72 30.28
C GLY A 519 2.31 -13.41 30.52
N LEU A 520 1.24 -12.66 30.78
CA LEU A 520 -0.08 -13.21 31.05
C LEU A 520 -0.77 -13.62 29.75
N THR A 521 -1.42 -14.79 29.80
CA THR A 521 -2.29 -15.24 28.72
C THR A 521 -3.72 -14.74 28.95
N ALA A 522 -4.32 -14.14 27.93
CA ALA A 522 -5.71 -13.74 27.93
C ALA A 522 -6.45 -14.39 26.76
N TYR A 523 -7.72 -14.75 27.00
CA TYR A 523 -8.57 -15.42 26.03
C TYR A 523 -9.77 -14.55 25.70
N TYR A 524 -10.16 -14.52 24.42
CA TYR A 524 -11.15 -13.60 23.88
C TYR A 524 -12.16 -14.32 23.00
N GLN A 525 -13.42 -13.88 23.06
CA GLN A 525 -14.53 -14.30 22.21
C GLN A 525 -15.47 -13.12 21.99
N THR A 526 -16.21 -13.13 20.88
CA THR A 526 -17.24 -12.14 20.61
C THR A 526 -18.61 -12.78 20.59
N TYR A 527 -19.43 -12.43 21.57
CA TYR A 527 -20.86 -12.71 21.55
C TYR A 527 -21.55 -11.78 20.56
N TYR A 528 -22.58 -12.25 19.85
CA TYR A 528 -23.40 -11.40 18.98
C TYR A 528 -24.85 -11.88 18.90
N ARG A 529 -25.79 -10.96 18.66
CA ARG A 529 -27.19 -11.32 18.41
C ARG A 529 -27.33 -12.04 17.07
N ASN A 530 -28.11 -13.11 17.06
CA ASN A 530 -28.53 -13.88 15.90
C ASN A 530 -30.07 -13.93 15.90
N ALA A 531 -30.72 -12.86 15.45
CA ALA A 531 -32.14 -12.62 15.72
C ALA A 531 -33.12 -13.57 15.01
N SER A 532 -32.65 -14.49 14.16
CA SER A 532 -33.51 -15.46 13.49
C SER A 532 -33.96 -16.56 14.46
N ALA A 533 -35.15 -16.37 15.04
CA ALA A 533 -35.76 -17.32 15.97
C ALA A 533 -36.03 -18.72 15.38
N THR A 534 -35.92 -18.88 14.06
CA THR A 534 -36.12 -20.17 13.36
C THR A 534 -34.83 -20.89 13.02
N PHE A 535 -33.66 -20.25 13.19
CA PHE A 535 -32.38 -20.83 12.78
C PHE A 535 -31.90 -21.93 13.74
N CYS A 536 -31.85 -21.62 15.04
CA CYS A 536 -31.44 -22.56 16.10
C CYS A 536 -32.27 -22.31 17.37
N PRO A 537 -33.56 -22.67 17.37
CA PRO A 537 -34.47 -22.34 18.47
C PRO A 537 -34.07 -23.05 19.78
N PRO A 538 -34.33 -22.45 20.95
CA PRO A 538 -35.03 -21.17 21.15
C PRO A 538 -34.11 -19.94 21.17
N GLU A 539 -32.81 -20.13 21.03
CA GLU A 539 -31.82 -19.08 21.26
C GLU A 539 -31.75 -18.08 20.11
N THR A 540 -31.24 -16.88 20.40
CA THR A 540 -31.20 -15.75 19.45
C THR A 540 -29.84 -15.04 19.47
N PHE A 541 -28.79 -15.79 19.76
CA PHE A 541 -27.43 -15.31 19.83
C PHE A 541 -26.44 -16.42 19.53
N ASN A 542 -25.24 -16.03 19.10
CA ASN A 542 -24.17 -16.94 18.79
C ASN A 542 -22.83 -16.27 19.19
N ILE A 543 -21.71 -16.97 19.02
CA ILE A 543 -20.39 -16.56 19.46
C ILE A 543 -19.32 -16.98 18.44
N THR A 544 -18.22 -16.24 18.38
CA THR A 544 -17.08 -16.56 17.52
C THR A 544 -16.24 -17.72 18.10
N ASN A 545 -15.22 -18.14 17.36
CA ASN A 545 -14.08 -18.90 17.90
C ASN A 545 -13.42 -18.18 19.10
N GLY A 546 -12.72 -18.97 19.92
CA GLY A 546 -11.84 -18.53 21.00
C GLY A 546 -10.43 -18.19 20.52
N TYR A 547 -9.99 -16.98 20.89
CA TYR A 547 -8.72 -16.41 20.50
C TYR A 547 -7.82 -16.15 21.72
N GLN A 548 -6.55 -16.50 21.63
CA GLN A 548 -5.57 -16.39 22.71
C GLN A 548 -4.50 -15.35 22.36
N ILE A 549 -4.16 -14.48 23.31
CA ILE A 549 -3.01 -13.55 23.22
C ILE A 549 -2.15 -13.70 24.48
N VAL A 550 -0.83 -13.71 24.29
CA VAL A 550 0.15 -13.64 25.39
C VAL A 550 0.70 -12.21 25.43
N TRP A 551 0.53 -11.52 26.56
CA TRP A 551 0.78 -10.07 26.71
C TRP A 551 2.18 -9.71 27.20
#